data_AF-A0AAE3KFG5-F1
#
_entry.id   AF-A0AAE3KFG5-F1
#
_cell.length_a   1.000
_cell.length_b   1.000
_cell.length_c   1.000
_cell.angle_alpha   90.00
_cell.angle_beta   90.00
_cell.angle_gamma   90.00
#
_symmetry.space_group_name_H-M   'P 1'
#
loop_
_entity.id
_entity.type
_entity.pdbx_description
1 polymer ?
#
loop_
_entity_poly.entity_id
_entity_poly.type
_entity_poly.pdbx_seq_one_letter_code
_entity_poly.pdbx_strand_id
1 'polypeptide(L)'
;MTPLLRYSLLQVPGIVFLGALLWWVIGHGWMRLDTAAWIMGLWLIKDAVLYPLYKPALENSPGHGTKAMEGRYGRVVMPLEPRGQIRVSGELWAAVERRRQPIPGGSKVLVVGADGLTLLVEAVKPKQATSAEAGTAGPSQD
;
A
#
# COMPACT_ATOMS: atom_id res chain seq x y z
N MET A 1 -4.27 16.51 0.91
CA MET A 1 -5.55 16.71 1.63
C MET A 1 -5.70 15.59 2.62
N THR A 2 -5.71 15.93 3.91
CA THR A 2 -5.71 14.95 5.00
C THR A 2 -6.93 14.02 4.88
N PRO A 3 -6.75 12.69 4.99
CA PRO A 3 -7.83 11.71 4.85
C PRO A 3 -9.01 11.97 5.81
N LEU A 4 -8.76 12.69 6.90
CA LEU A 4 -9.73 13.16 7.88
C LEU A 4 -10.84 14.05 7.27
N LEU A 5 -10.51 14.93 6.32
CA LEU A 5 -11.47 15.92 5.79
C LEU A 5 -12.57 15.28 4.92
N ARG A 6 -12.25 14.18 4.24
CA ARG A 6 -13.23 13.42 3.44
C ARG A 6 -14.17 12.60 4.34
N TYR A 7 -13.66 12.07 5.45
CA TYR A 7 -14.46 11.33 6.43
C TYR A 7 -15.46 12.23 7.14
N SER A 8 -15.06 13.45 7.52
CA SER A 8 -15.97 14.38 8.18
C SER A 8 -17.15 14.78 7.28
N LEU A 9 -16.95 14.97 5.97
CA LEU A 9 -18.02 15.32 5.03
C LEU A 9 -19.09 14.22 4.89
N LEU A 10 -18.68 12.95 5.01
CA LEU A 10 -19.59 11.82 4.88
C LEU A 10 -20.38 11.53 6.16
N GLN A 11 -19.92 12.02 7.31
CA GLN A 11 -20.56 11.83 8.61
C GLN A 11 -21.61 12.91 8.93
N VAL A 12 -21.52 14.09 8.31
CA VAL A 12 -22.46 15.21 8.49
C VAL A 12 -23.93 14.82 8.28
N PRO A 13 -24.32 14.05 7.25
CA PRO A 13 -25.72 13.72 7.02
C PRO A 13 -26.36 12.96 8.19
N GLY A 14 -25.60 12.04 8.81
CA GLY A 14 -26.07 11.24 9.94
C GLY A 14 -26.29 12.07 11.20
N ILE A 15 -25.34 12.97 11.50
CA ILE A 15 -25.41 13.87 12.67
C ILE A 15 -26.60 14.83 12.53
N VAL A 16 -26.76 15.43 11.34
CA VAL A 16 -27.86 16.37 11.06
C VAL A 16 -29.21 15.66 11.15
N PHE A 17 -29.32 14.45 10.62
CA PHE A 17 -30.56 13.67 10.68
C PHE A 17 -30.93 13.29 12.12
N LEU A 18 -29.97 12.80 12.91
CA LEU A 18 -30.21 12.42 14.30
C LEU A 18 -30.52 13.64 15.18
N GLY A 19 -29.82 14.76 14.98
CA GLY A 19 -30.10 16.02 15.66
C GLY A 19 -31.50 16.54 15.35
N ALA A 20 -31.92 16.51 14.09
CA ALA A 20 -33.26 16.90 13.67
C ALA A 20 -34.35 15.99 14.26
N LEU A 21 -34.11 14.67 14.28
CA LEU A 21 -35.04 13.69 14.87
C LEU A 21 -35.21 13.91 16.38
N LEU A 22 -34.10 14.13 17.10
CA LEU A 22 -34.14 14.38 18.54
C LEU A 22 -34.80 15.72 18.87
N TRP A 23 -34.51 16.78 18.09
CA TRP A 23 -35.19 18.07 18.21
C TRP A 23 -36.71 17.94 18.02
N TRP A 24 -37.14 17.16 17.03
CA TRP A 24 -38.55 16.89 16.75
C TRP A 24 -39.24 16.14 17.90
N VAL A 25 -38.59 15.10 18.45
CA VAL A 25 -39.12 14.30 19.57
C VAL A 25 -39.23 15.12 20.87
N ILE A 26 -38.25 15.97 21.16
CA ILE A 26 -38.29 16.89 22.31
C ILE A 26 -39.42 17.92 22.13
N GLY A 27 -39.56 18.49 20.93
CA GLY A 27 -40.63 19.44 20.62
C GLY A 27 -42.04 18.85 20.74
N HIS A 28 -42.18 17.53 20.63
CA HIS A 28 -43.45 16.82 20.81
C HIS A 28 -43.75 16.41 22.26
N GLY A 29 -42.84 16.70 23.21
CA GLY A 29 -43.04 16.44 24.65
C GLY A 29 -42.99 14.96 25.07
N TRP A 30 -42.61 14.06 24.16
CA TRP A 30 -42.53 12.62 24.41
C TRP A 30 -41.32 12.18 25.22
N MET A 31 -40.31 13.04 25.40
CA MET A 31 -39.04 12.66 26.01
C MET A 31 -38.46 13.79 26.85
N ARG A 32 -37.91 13.45 28.03
CA ARG A 32 -37.10 14.39 28.83
C ARG A 32 -35.77 14.70 28.13
N LEU A 33 -35.29 15.93 28.29
CA LEU A 33 -34.03 16.43 27.71
C LEU A 33 -32.84 15.53 28.10
N ASP A 34 -32.85 15.02 29.33
CA ASP A 34 -31.81 14.14 29.88
C ASP A 34 -31.62 12.87 29.04
N THR A 35 -32.72 12.22 28.63
CA THR A 35 -32.68 10.98 27.85
C THR A 35 -32.17 11.24 26.42
N ALA A 36 -32.54 12.38 25.83
CA ALA A 36 -32.04 12.78 24.52
C ALA A 36 -30.52 13.05 24.55
N ALA A 37 -30.02 13.68 25.62
CA ALA A 37 -28.59 13.89 25.82
C ALA A 37 -27.83 12.56 25.97
N TRP A 38 -28.38 11.59 26.71
CA TRP A 38 -27.79 10.25 26.80
C TRP A 38 -27.76 9.52 25.45
N ILE A 39 -28.83 9.59 24.65
CA ILE A 39 -28.88 8.98 23.32
C ILE A 39 -27.85 9.62 22.37
N MET A 40 -27.76 10.95 22.38
CA MET A 40 -26.78 11.69 21.57
C MET A 40 -25.34 11.31 21.96
N GLY A 41 -25.06 11.25 23.27
CA GLY A 41 -23.77 10.85 23.80
C GLY A 41 -23.42 9.41 23.43
N LEU A 42 -24.34 8.47 23.59
CA LEU A 42 -24.12 7.05 23.26
C LEU A 42 -23.85 6.84 21.77
N TRP A 43 -24.52 7.62 20.91
CA TRP A 43 -24.33 7.57 19.47
C TRP A 43 -22.97 8.11 19.04
N LEU A 44 -22.53 9.24 19.61
CA LEU A 44 -21.18 9.79 19.42
C LEU A 44 -20.09 8.83 19.93
N ILE A 45 -20.30 8.22 21.10
CA ILE A 45 -19.35 7.27 21.69
C ILE A 45 -19.22 6.04 20.79
N LYS A 46 -20.34 5.48 20.31
CA LYS A 46 -20.32 4.38 19.34
C LYS A 46 -19.44 4.74 18.14
N ASP A 47 -19.68 5.87 17.49
CA ASP A 47 -18.93 6.26 16.30
C ASP A 47 -17.43 6.49 16.60
N ALA A 48 -17.11 7.07 17.75
CA ALA A 48 -15.73 7.27 18.19
C ALA A 48 -15.01 5.96 18.51
N VAL A 49 -15.71 4.97 19.07
CA VAL A 49 -15.16 3.64 19.38
C VAL A 49 -15.02 2.78 18.12
N LEU A 50 -15.91 2.94 17.14
CA LEU A 50 -15.82 2.21 15.87
C LEU A 50 -14.67 2.74 15.00
N TYR A 51 -14.37 4.05 15.05
CA TYR A 51 -13.29 4.66 14.26
C TYR A 51 -11.92 3.96 14.34
N PRO A 52 -11.34 3.66 15.53
CA PRO A 52 -10.08 2.93 15.62
C PRO A 52 -10.16 1.50 15.10
N LEU A 53 -11.35 0.91 14.97
CA LEU A 53 -11.56 -0.42 14.39
C LEU A 53 -11.63 -0.39 12.86
N TYR A 54 -12.09 0.70 12.25
CA TYR A 54 -12.10 0.89 10.79
C TYR A 54 -10.76 1.37 10.24
N LYS A 55 -9.96 2.07 11.05
CA LYS A 55 -8.65 2.60 10.67
C LYS A 55 -7.69 1.52 10.11
N PRO A 56 -7.55 0.32 10.70
CA PRO A 56 -6.72 -0.75 10.16
C PRO A 56 -7.22 -1.25 8.80
N ALA A 57 -8.54 -1.32 8.58
CA ALA A 57 -9.09 -1.80 7.31
C ALA A 57 -8.84 -0.82 6.15
N LEU A 58 -8.76 0.48 6.45
CA LEU A 58 -8.45 1.50 5.45
C LEU A 58 -6.95 1.72 5.27
N GLU A 59 -6.16 1.54 6.33
CA GLU A 59 -4.69 1.57 6.25
C GLU A 59 -4.16 0.32 5.56
N ASN A 60 -4.79 -0.85 5.74
CA ASN A 60 -4.53 -2.07 4.96
C ASN A 60 -5.02 -2.00 3.50
N SER A 61 -5.26 -0.79 2.99
CA SER A 61 -5.48 -0.54 1.56
C SER A 61 -4.37 -1.20 0.73
N PRO A 62 -4.66 -1.75 -0.46
CA PRO A 62 -3.77 -2.61 -1.26
C PRO A 62 -2.33 -2.10 -1.50
N GLY A 63 -2.05 -0.82 -1.25
CA GLY A 63 -0.72 -0.22 -1.35
C GLY A 63 0.30 -0.64 -0.27
N HIS A 64 -0.11 -1.20 0.88
CA HIS A 64 0.87 -1.64 1.89
C HIS A 64 1.61 -2.92 1.48
N GLY A 65 0.97 -3.81 0.71
CA GLY A 65 1.65 -4.97 0.13
C GLY A 65 2.80 -4.53 -0.79
N THR A 66 2.55 -3.54 -1.65
CA THR A 66 3.54 -2.99 -2.59
C THR A 66 4.69 -2.27 -1.87
N LYS A 67 4.40 -1.50 -0.80
CA LYS A 67 5.46 -0.88 0.04
C LYS A 67 6.30 -1.92 0.78
N ALA A 68 5.72 -3.03 1.21
CA ALA A 68 6.47 -4.12 1.85
C ALA A 68 7.43 -4.85 0.89
N MET A 69 7.30 -4.62 -0.42
CA MET A 69 8.21 -5.14 -1.45
C MET A 69 9.43 -4.25 -1.67
N GLU A 70 9.44 -2.99 -1.19
CA GLU A 70 10.60 -2.11 -1.31
C GLU A 70 11.82 -2.74 -0.62
N GLY A 71 12.97 -2.71 -1.30
CA GLY A 71 14.21 -3.35 -0.85
C GLY A 71 14.29 -4.85 -1.11
N ARG A 72 13.23 -5.50 -1.60
CA ARG A 72 13.29 -6.93 -1.97
C ARG A 72 13.89 -7.14 -3.36
N TYR A 73 14.56 -8.27 -3.52
CA TYR A 73 15.05 -8.72 -4.83
C TYR A 73 13.98 -9.53 -5.55
N GLY A 74 13.85 -9.29 -6.85
CA GLY A 74 12.99 -10.05 -7.75
C GLY A 74 13.76 -10.64 -8.93
N ARG A 75 13.08 -11.52 -9.66
CA ARG A 75 13.54 -12.02 -10.95
C ARG A 75 12.56 -11.61 -12.04
N VAL A 76 13.08 -11.11 -13.15
CA VAL A 76 12.25 -10.76 -14.31
C VAL A 76 11.65 -12.02 -14.92
N VAL A 77 10.32 -12.05 -15.06
CA VAL A 77 9.60 -13.14 -15.73
C VAL A 77 9.29 -12.74 -17.17
N MET A 78 8.76 -11.53 -17.37
CA MET A 78 8.60 -10.93 -18.69
C MET A 78 9.54 -9.73 -18.82
N PRO A 79 10.30 -9.60 -19.94
CA PRO A 79 11.22 -8.49 -20.16
C PRO A 79 10.57 -7.13 -19.86
N LEU A 80 11.32 -6.24 -19.21
CA LEU A 80 10.84 -4.88 -18.89
C LEU A 80 11.29 -3.93 -19.98
N GLU A 81 10.38 -3.51 -20.86
CA GLU A 81 10.67 -2.54 -21.93
C GLU A 81 9.46 -1.61 -22.20
N PRO A 82 9.19 -0.58 -21.37
CA PRO A 82 9.71 -0.26 -20.04
C PRO A 82 8.91 -0.93 -18.92
N ARG A 83 7.78 -1.58 -19.26
CA ARG A 83 6.92 -2.33 -18.34
C ARG A 83 7.08 -3.82 -18.61
N GLY A 84 6.99 -4.61 -17.55
CA GLY A 84 7.04 -6.06 -17.62
C GLY A 84 6.48 -6.67 -16.34
N GLN A 85 6.85 -7.91 -16.08
CA GLN A 85 6.47 -8.61 -14.85
C GLN A 85 7.69 -9.23 -14.20
N ILE A 86 7.70 -9.15 -12.88
CA ILE A 86 8.75 -9.74 -12.05
C ILE A 86 8.14 -10.65 -11.00
N ARG A 87 8.92 -11.63 -10.55
CA ARG A 87 8.57 -12.47 -9.41
C ARG A 87 9.35 -12.02 -8.18
N VAL A 88 8.65 -11.63 -7.12
CA VAL A 88 9.20 -11.20 -5.82
C VAL A 88 8.55 -12.05 -4.74
N SER A 89 9.35 -12.67 -3.86
CA SER A 89 8.84 -13.52 -2.77
C SER A 89 7.84 -14.62 -3.20
N GLY A 90 7.92 -15.10 -4.45
CA GLY A 90 7.02 -16.11 -5.01
C GLY A 90 5.81 -15.55 -5.76
N GLU A 91 5.51 -14.26 -5.62
CA GLU A 91 4.37 -13.58 -6.24
C GLU A 91 4.76 -12.90 -7.55
N LEU A 92 3.84 -12.85 -8.52
CA LEU A 92 4.02 -12.16 -9.80
C LEU A 92 3.48 -10.74 -9.72
N TRP A 93 4.32 -9.76 -10.03
CA TRP A 93 4.01 -8.35 -9.91
C TRP A 93 4.29 -7.61 -11.22
N ALA A 94 3.42 -6.65 -11.55
CA ALA A 94 3.69 -5.68 -12.60
C ALA A 94 4.84 -4.77 -12.17
N ALA A 95 5.79 -4.52 -13.06
CA ALA A 95 6.92 -3.67 -12.76
C ALA A 95 7.30 -2.75 -13.91
N VAL A 96 7.86 -1.59 -13.55
CA VAL A 96 8.46 -0.62 -14.48
C VAL A 96 9.90 -0.39 -14.07
N GLU A 97 10.79 -0.42 -15.05
CA GLU A 97 12.19 -0.04 -14.80
C GLU A 97 12.28 1.48 -14.63
N ARG A 98 12.91 1.94 -13.55
CA ARG A 98 12.92 3.35 -13.15
C ARG A 98 13.51 4.28 -14.22
N ARG A 99 14.56 3.85 -14.90
CA ARG A 99 15.28 4.59 -15.95
C ARG A 99 14.76 4.29 -17.37
N ARG A 100 13.68 3.51 -17.49
CA ARG A 100 13.13 2.97 -18.75
C ARG A 100 14.15 2.21 -19.61
N GLN A 101 15.14 1.59 -18.98
CA GLN A 101 16.12 0.75 -19.64
C GLN A 101 15.56 -0.66 -19.83
N PRO A 102 15.82 -1.30 -20.99
CA PRO A 102 15.40 -2.66 -21.23
C PRO A 102 16.08 -3.63 -20.25
N ILE A 103 15.29 -4.42 -19.53
CA ILE A 103 15.81 -5.51 -18.69
C ILE A 103 15.34 -6.85 -19.26
N PRO A 104 16.26 -7.72 -19.70
CA PRO A 104 15.92 -9.05 -20.21
C PRO A 104 15.22 -9.93 -19.16
N GLY A 105 14.41 -10.86 -19.66
CA GLY A 105 13.84 -11.95 -18.87
C GLY A 105 14.92 -12.74 -18.12
N GLY A 106 14.62 -13.15 -16.89
CA GLY A 106 15.54 -13.90 -16.02
C GLY A 106 16.51 -13.03 -15.20
N SER A 107 16.64 -11.74 -15.50
CA SER A 107 17.52 -10.83 -14.78
C SER A 107 17.11 -10.64 -13.32
N LYS A 108 18.08 -10.41 -12.43
CA LYS A 108 17.83 -10.04 -11.04
C LYS A 108 17.64 -8.53 -10.92
N VAL A 109 16.56 -8.11 -10.28
CA VAL A 109 16.23 -6.69 -10.07
C VAL A 109 16.01 -6.41 -8.58
N LEU A 110 16.21 -5.17 -8.19
CA LEU A 110 15.90 -4.66 -6.86
C LEU A 110 14.67 -3.76 -6.96
N VAL A 111 13.69 -3.99 -6.08
CA VAL A 111 12.55 -3.09 -5.94
C VAL A 111 13.00 -1.85 -5.17
N VAL A 112 12.90 -0.69 -5.81
CA VAL A 112 13.31 0.60 -5.23
C VAL A 112 12.13 1.46 -4.81
N GLY A 113 10.91 1.06 -5.18
CA GLY A 113 9.68 1.79 -4.84
C GLY A 113 8.44 1.07 -5.36
N ALA A 114 7.27 1.63 -5.06
CA ALA A 114 6.00 1.23 -5.63
C ALA A 114 5.15 2.44 -6.03
N ASP A 115 4.47 2.33 -7.18
CA ASP A 115 3.45 3.27 -7.63
C ASP A 115 2.12 2.51 -7.78
N GLY A 116 1.25 2.63 -6.77
CA GLY A 116 0.01 1.87 -6.65
C GLY A 116 0.24 0.36 -6.59
N LEU A 117 -0.16 -0.35 -7.65
CA LEU A 117 0.02 -1.80 -7.82
C LEU A 117 1.19 -2.16 -8.75
N THR A 118 2.02 -1.18 -9.14
CA THR A 118 3.18 -1.40 -10.02
C THR A 118 4.47 -1.16 -9.25
N LEU A 119 5.39 -2.12 -9.30
CA LEU A 119 6.70 -2.00 -8.66
C LEU A 119 7.66 -1.18 -9.51
N LEU A 120 8.40 -0.27 -8.87
CA LEU A 120 9.50 0.44 -9.48
C LEU A 120 10.79 -0.32 -9.20
N VAL A 121 11.54 -0.67 -10.24
CA VAL A 121 12.69 -1.57 -10.11
C VAL A 121 13.93 -1.06 -10.82
N GLU A 122 15.09 -1.49 -10.33
CA GLU A 122 16.40 -1.22 -10.93
C GLU A 122 17.16 -2.53 -11.16
N ALA A 123 17.92 -2.59 -12.26
CA ALA A 123 18.79 -3.73 -12.57
C ALA A 123 19.92 -3.86 -11.55
N VAL A 124 20.10 -5.04 -10.97
CA VAL A 124 21.26 -5.34 -10.13
C VAL A 124 22.40 -5.76 -11.05
N LYS A 125 23.39 -4.87 -11.25
CA LYS A 125 24.61 -5.26 -11.97
C LYS A 125 25.24 -6.45 -11.24
N PRO A 126 25.45 -7.60 -11.89
CA PRO A 126 26.21 -8.67 -11.28
C PRO A 126 27.62 -8.13 -11.02
N LYS A 127 28.02 -8.09 -9.74
CA LYS A 127 29.41 -7.89 -9.36
C LYS A 127 30.18 -9.02 -10.02
N GLN A 128 30.91 -8.67 -11.08
CA GLN A 128 31.73 -9.59 -11.85
C GLN A 128 32.57 -10.39 -10.85
N ALA A 129 32.35 -11.70 -10.81
CA ALA A 129 33.30 -12.58 -10.17
C ALA A 129 34.58 -12.50 -11.01
N THR A 130 35.50 -11.65 -10.57
CA THR A 130 36.92 -11.73 -10.87
C THR A 130 37.38 -13.15 -10.55
N SER A 131 37.32 -14.04 -11.54
CA SER A 131 37.91 -15.39 -11.52
C SER A 131 38.00 -15.89 -12.96
N ALA A 132 38.66 -15.11 -13.81
CA ALA A 132 39.12 -15.54 -15.12
C ALA A 132 40.40 -14.78 -15.47
N GLU A 133 41.51 -15.10 -14.78
CA GLU A 133 42.87 -15.02 -15.33
C GLU A 133 43.91 -15.52 -14.31
N ALA A 134 44.14 -16.83 -14.32
CA ALA A 134 45.47 -17.40 -14.11
C ALA A 134 45.62 -18.54 -15.12
N GLY A 135 45.90 -18.14 -16.36
CA GLY A 135 46.73 -18.82 -17.36
C GLY A 135 46.56 -20.32 -17.57
N THR A 136 45.94 -20.66 -18.69
CA THR A 136 46.13 -21.92 -19.42
C THR A 136 47.54 -21.97 -20.08
N ALA A 137 48.20 -23.13 -19.98
CA ALA A 137 49.24 -23.72 -20.88
C ALA A 137 50.76 -23.40 -20.73
N GLY A 138 51.51 -24.44 -20.30
CA GLY A 138 52.80 -25.00 -20.82
C GLY A 138 54.05 -24.12 -21.04
N PRO A 139 55.28 -24.60 -20.72
CA PRO A 139 55.81 -25.83 -21.35
C PRO A 139 56.63 -26.78 -20.45
N SER A 140 56.83 -27.97 -20.99
CA SER A 140 57.79 -29.04 -20.66
C SER A 140 59.25 -28.61 -20.45
N GLN A 141 59.87 -29.02 -19.33
CA GLN A 141 61.27 -29.49 -19.06
C GLN A 141 61.20 -30.18 -17.67
N ASP A 142 61.72 -31.36 -17.34
CA ASP A 142 62.84 -32.21 -17.79
C ASP A 142 62.45 -33.70 -17.85
#